data_AF-A0A7S2PTE5-F1
#
_entry.id   AF-A0A7S2PTE5-F1
#
_cell.length_a   1.000
_cell.length_b   1.000
_cell.length_c   1.000
_cell.angle_alpha   90.00
_cell.angle_beta   90.00
_cell.angle_gamma   90.00
#
_symmetry.space_group_name_H-M   'P 1'
#
loop_
_entity.id
_entity.type
_entity.pdbx_description
1 polymer ?
#
loop_
_entity_poly.entity_id
_entity_poly.type
_entity_poly.pdbx_seq_one_letter_code
_entity_poly.pdbx_strand_id
1 'polypeptide(L)'
;PATPEVRMISRVPMPAKSGQVLANVQDALRSNVKQAPNGVLCRCMRNMKTDWDRAKQIARRISDPKYKLSDFNEDIAASFPELHLYLVDENLAGVQSGGGDTVSGRTMGDEYQRTLGAFYAVYWMMRLDVDGKDGFVNGVDAQWDVLVVDDKDSLVVTQPEKRM
;
A
#
# COMPACT_ATOMS: atom_id res chain seq x y z
N PRO A 1 33.69 -4.10 16.42
CA PRO A 1 32.59 -3.11 16.32
C PRO A 1 31.77 -3.34 15.04
N ALA A 2 30.60 -3.97 15.16
CA ALA A 2 29.68 -4.19 14.05
C ALA A 2 28.92 -2.89 13.76
N THR A 3 29.05 -2.39 12.53
CA THR A 3 28.23 -1.29 12.01
C THR A 3 26.78 -1.76 11.91
N PRO A 4 25.81 -1.04 12.50
CA PRO A 4 24.40 -1.36 12.31
C PRO A 4 24.05 -1.06 10.85
N GLU A 5 23.87 -2.13 10.07
CA GLU A 5 23.35 -2.04 8.71
C GLU A 5 21.90 -1.54 8.80
N VAL A 6 21.68 -0.28 8.44
CA VAL A 6 20.33 0.28 8.31
C VAL A 6 19.69 -0.40 7.12
N ARG A 7 19.02 -1.54 7.35
CA ARG A 7 18.15 -2.15 6.35
C ARG A 7 17.02 -1.16 6.08
N MET A 8 17.07 -0.48 4.94
CA MET A 8 15.90 0.19 4.39
C MET A 8 14.83 -0.86 4.23
N ILE A 9 13.86 -0.90 5.15
CA ILE A 9 12.58 -1.55 4.89
C ILE A 9 12.05 -0.82 3.66
N SER A 10 12.12 -1.46 2.49
CA SER A 10 11.59 -0.92 1.26
C SER A 10 10.09 -0.79 1.45
N ARG A 11 9.67 0.41 1.87
CA ARG A 11 8.28 0.81 1.95
C ARG A 11 7.63 0.50 0.59
N VAL A 12 6.38 0.06 0.61
CA VAL A 12 5.63 -0.34 -0.59
C VAL A 12 5.92 0.65 -1.74
N PRO A 13 6.41 0.17 -2.91
CA PRO A 13 6.75 1.03 -4.02
C PRO A 13 5.59 1.94 -4.39
N MET A 14 5.86 3.24 -4.42
CA MET A 14 4.87 4.23 -4.84
C MET A 14 4.47 3.95 -6.30
N PRO A 15 3.17 3.76 -6.61
CA PRO A 15 2.73 3.56 -7.97
C PRO A 15 3.17 4.73 -8.85
N ALA A 16 3.66 4.46 -10.08
CA ALA A 16 4.16 5.49 -10.99
C ALA A 16 3.13 6.63 -11.26
N LYS A 17 1.84 6.30 -11.19
CA LYS A 17 0.72 7.26 -11.36
C LYS A 17 0.52 8.21 -10.16
N SER A 18 1.11 7.92 -9.01
CA SER A 18 1.04 8.77 -7.82
C SER A 18 1.65 10.16 -8.07
N GLY A 19 2.61 10.27 -8.99
CA GLY A 19 3.23 11.54 -9.36
C GLY A 19 2.25 12.54 -9.99
N GLN A 20 1.29 12.07 -10.80
CA GLN A 20 0.26 12.93 -11.39
C GLN A 20 -0.73 13.44 -10.33
N VAL A 21 -1.08 12.59 -9.36
CA VAL A 21 -1.95 13.02 -8.26
C VAL A 21 -1.25 14.02 -7.37
N LEU A 22 0.03 13.81 -7.04
CA LEU A 22 0.84 14.77 -6.29
C LEU A 22 0.97 16.12 -7.02
N ALA A 23 1.06 16.13 -8.35
CA ALA A 23 1.04 17.37 -9.14
C ALA A 23 -0.31 18.09 -9.05
N ASN A 24 -1.43 17.36 -9.21
CA ASN A 24 -2.77 17.92 -9.07
C ASN A 24 -3.03 18.46 -7.65
N VAL A 25 -2.44 17.82 -6.64
CA VAL A 25 -2.49 18.24 -5.23
C VAL A 25 -1.76 19.57 -5.06
N GLN A 26 -0.53 19.70 -5.57
CA GLN A 26 0.21 20.97 -5.51
C GLN A 26 -0.56 22.13 -6.16
N ASP A 27 -1.23 21.89 -7.29
CA ASP A 27 -2.07 22.89 -7.95
C ASP A 27 -3.36 23.19 -7.18
N ALA A 28 -3.97 22.19 -6.55
CA ALA A 28 -5.15 22.37 -5.70
C ALA A 28 -4.86 23.22 -4.45
N LEU A 29 -3.68 23.03 -3.85
CA LEU A 29 -3.25 23.73 -2.64
C LEU A 29 -2.94 25.21 -2.88
N ARG A 30 -2.49 25.58 -4.08
CA ARG A 30 -2.27 26.98 -4.47
C ARG A 30 -3.56 27.78 -4.59
N SER A 31 -4.69 27.10 -4.80
CA SER A 31 -6.00 27.72 -4.95
C SER A 31 -6.75 27.65 -3.62
N ASN A 32 -6.85 28.77 -2.92
CA ASN A 32 -7.47 28.89 -1.59
C ASN A 32 -9.01 28.70 -1.65
N VAL A 33 -9.48 27.49 -2.00
CA VAL A 33 -10.89 27.19 -2.29
C VAL A 33 -11.60 26.64 -1.06
N LYS A 34 -12.56 27.42 -0.54
CA LYS A 34 -13.44 27.03 0.57
C LYS A 34 -14.68 26.31 0.05
N GLN A 35 -14.55 25.03 -0.31
CA GLN A 35 -15.70 24.16 -0.62
C GLN A 35 -15.80 23.06 0.44
N ALA A 36 -16.99 22.80 0.96
CA ALA A 36 -17.24 21.66 1.86
C ALA A 36 -17.45 20.36 1.06
N PRO A 37 -17.07 19.17 1.58
CA PRO A 37 -16.45 18.95 2.90
C PRO A 37 -14.97 19.35 2.95
N ASN A 38 -14.23 19.29 1.82
CA ASN A 38 -12.87 19.83 1.71
C ASN A 38 -12.52 20.19 0.24
N GLY A 39 -12.31 21.48 -0.04
CA GLY A 39 -12.09 21.99 -1.40
C GLY A 39 -10.79 21.53 -2.04
N VAL A 40 -9.78 21.21 -1.23
CA VAL A 40 -8.52 20.61 -1.70
C VAL A 40 -8.78 19.19 -2.19
N LEU A 41 -9.43 18.35 -1.37
CA LEU A 41 -9.75 16.96 -1.75
C LEU A 41 -10.66 16.91 -2.98
N CYS A 42 -11.68 17.77 -3.04
CA CYS A 42 -12.57 17.87 -4.20
C CYS A 42 -11.82 18.25 -5.50
N ARG A 43 -10.74 19.03 -5.42
CA ARG A 43 -9.88 19.34 -6.57
C ARG A 43 -8.94 18.20 -6.92
N CYS A 44 -8.32 17.57 -5.92
CA CYS A 44 -7.42 16.44 -6.16
C CYS A 44 -8.14 15.31 -6.89
N MET A 45 -9.39 15.04 -6.51
CA MET A 45 -10.25 14.05 -7.14
C MET A 45 -10.97 14.54 -8.40
N ARG A 46 -10.79 15.80 -8.82
CA ARG A 46 -11.50 16.35 -9.97
C ARG A 46 -11.06 15.59 -11.23
N ASN A 47 -12.05 15.07 -11.96
CA ASN A 47 -11.86 14.23 -13.15
C ASN A 47 -11.18 12.87 -12.87
N MET A 48 -10.91 12.54 -11.61
CA MET A 48 -10.53 11.19 -11.22
C MET A 48 -11.82 10.41 -10.95
N LYS A 49 -11.93 9.23 -11.54
CA LYS A 49 -13.05 8.32 -11.31
C LYS A 49 -12.49 6.93 -11.06
N THR A 50 -13.15 6.21 -10.18
CA THR A 50 -12.88 4.78 -9.98
C THR A 50 -13.02 4.04 -11.31
N ASP A 51 -11.97 3.31 -11.70
CA ASP A 51 -12.00 2.47 -12.90
C ASP A 51 -12.57 1.10 -12.53
N TRP A 52 -13.89 1.00 -12.64
CA TRP A 52 -14.64 -0.21 -12.32
C TRP A 52 -14.36 -1.37 -13.27
N ASP A 53 -13.96 -1.10 -14.50
CA ASP A 53 -13.66 -2.15 -15.46
C ASP A 53 -12.33 -2.82 -15.11
N ARG A 54 -11.36 -2.03 -14.66
CA ARG A 54 -10.12 -2.57 -14.11
C ARG A 54 -10.34 -3.30 -12.78
N ALA A 55 -11.18 -2.78 -11.89
CA ALA A 55 -11.55 -3.50 -10.66
C ALA A 55 -12.20 -4.87 -10.94
N LYS A 56 -13.06 -4.97 -11.96
CA LYS A 56 -13.62 -6.25 -12.42
C LYS A 56 -12.56 -7.15 -13.05
N GLN A 57 -11.58 -6.57 -13.75
CA GLN A 57 -10.47 -7.33 -14.33
C GLN A 57 -9.61 -7.97 -13.24
N ILE A 58 -9.34 -7.27 -12.13
CA ILE A 58 -8.68 -7.83 -10.94
C ILE A 58 -9.41 -9.10 -10.51
N ALA A 59 -10.73 -9.01 -10.27
CA ALA A 59 -11.52 -10.15 -9.82
C ALA A 59 -11.49 -11.33 -10.80
N ARG A 60 -11.38 -11.08 -12.11
CA ARG A 60 -11.27 -12.13 -13.13
C ARG A 60 -9.89 -12.78 -13.19
N ARG A 61 -8.84 -12.01 -12.92
CA ARG A 61 -7.43 -12.46 -13.02
C ARG A 61 -6.87 -12.96 -11.70
N ILE A 62 -7.56 -12.75 -10.58
CA ILE A 62 -7.03 -13.03 -9.24
C ILE A 62 -6.59 -14.49 -9.08
N SER A 63 -7.21 -15.43 -9.79
CA SER A 63 -6.85 -16.86 -9.75
C SER A 63 -5.84 -17.28 -10.83
N ASP A 64 -5.40 -16.39 -11.72
CA ASP A 64 -4.41 -16.69 -12.76
C ASP A 64 -3.01 -16.83 -12.13
N PRO A 65 -2.32 -17.97 -12.27
CA PRO A 65 -0.98 -18.17 -11.72
C PRO A 65 0.06 -17.16 -12.23
N LYS A 66 -0.15 -16.58 -13.43
CA LYS A 66 0.75 -15.56 -13.98
C LYS A 66 0.50 -14.16 -13.43
N TYR A 67 -0.60 -13.95 -12.73
CA TYR A 67 -0.97 -12.66 -12.16
C TYR A 67 -0.28 -12.48 -10.81
N LYS A 68 0.75 -11.64 -10.78
CA LYS A 68 1.60 -11.42 -9.60
C LYS A 68 1.04 -10.34 -8.68
N LEU A 69 1.58 -10.28 -7.46
CA LEU A 69 1.24 -9.23 -6.51
C LEU A 69 1.60 -7.83 -7.04
N SER A 70 2.65 -7.70 -7.87
CA SER A 70 3.00 -6.44 -8.56
C SER A 70 1.88 -5.97 -9.49
N ASP A 71 1.31 -6.87 -10.29
CA ASP A 71 0.19 -6.55 -11.19
C ASP A 71 -1.04 -6.11 -10.40
N PHE A 72 -1.32 -6.81 -9.29
CA PHE A 72 -2.41 -6.47 -8.39
C PHE A 72 -2.22 -5.09 -7.76
N ASN A 73 -1.01 -4.75 -7.31
CA ASN A 73 -0.70 -3.44 -6.77
C ASN A 73 -0.95 -2.31 -7.80
N GLU A 74 -0.49 -2.50 -9.03
CA GLU A 74 -0.71 -1.54 -10.12
C GLU A 74 -2.20 -1.41 -10.47
N ASP A 75 -2.93 -2.52 -10.53
CA ASP A 75 -4.34 -2.53 -10.83
C ASP A 75 -5.18 -1.87 -9.74
N ILE A 76 -4.87 -2.11 -8.46
CA ILE A 76 -5.54 -1.43 -7.33
C ILE A 76 -5.29 0.07 -7.38
N ALA A 77 -4.04 0.50 -7.55
CA ALA A 77 -3.69 1.92 -7.63
C ALA A 77 -4.35 2.61 -8.84
N ALA A 78 -4.46 1.92 -9.97
CA ALA A 78 -5.15 2.42 -11.15
C ALA A 78 -6.68 2.43 -11.00
N SER A 79 -7.26 1.48 -10.25
CA SER A 79 -8.71 1.35 -10.07
C SER A 79 -9.26 2.35 -9.08
N PHE A 80 -8.53 2.61 -7.99
CA PHE A 80 -8.99 3.43 -6.86
C PHE A 80 -8.10 4.68 -6.70
N PRO A 81 -8.35 5.74 -7.49
CA PRO A 81 -7.58 6.97 -7.41
C PRO A 81 -7.61 7.63 -6.02
N GLU A 82 -8.64 7.34 -5.22
CA GLU A 82 -8.81 7.80 -3.85
C GLU A 82 -7.66 7.35 -2.93
N LEU A 83 -7.00 6.22 -3.24
CA LEU A 83 -5.85 5.74 -2.46
C LEU A 83 -4.69 6.74 -2.44
N HIS A 84 -4.58 7.58 -3.47
CA HIS A 84 -3.56 8.60 -3.52
C HIS A 84 -3.83 9.77 -2.57
N LEU A 85 -5.03 9.91 -2.01
CA LEU A 85 -5.33 10.94 -1.02
C LEU A 85 -4.57 10.72 0.29
N TYR A 86 -4.21 9.48 0.63
CA TYR A 86 -3.34 9.18 1.78
C TYR A 86 -1.88 9.63 1.59
N LEU A 87 -1.52 10.03 0.37
CA LEU A 87 -0.19 10.55 0.05
C LEU A 87 -0.13 12.08 0.10
N VAL A 88 -1.27 12.72 0.34
CA VAL A 88 -1.39 14.18 0.44
C VAL A 88 -1.01 14.62 1.84
N ASP A 89 0.23 15.07 2.00
CA ASP A 89 0.69 15.60 3.29
C ASP A 89 -0.02 16.92 3.62
N GLU A 90 -0.64 16.99 4.81
CA GLU A 90 -1.27 18.19 5.34
C GLU A 90 -0.26 19.32 5.59
N ASN A 91 1.03 19.01 5.82
CA ASN A 91 2.07 20.03 5.96
C ASN A 91 2.39 20.74 4.64
N LEU A 92 2.21 20.07 3.50
CA LEU A 92 2.28 20.71 2.18
C LEU A 92 1.05 21.58 1.89
N ALA A 93 -0.06 21.32 2.58
CA ALA A 93 -1.33 21.97 2.34
C ALA A 93 -1.46 23.38 2.92
N GLY A 94 -0.50 23.83 3.73
CA GLY A 94 -0.57 25.14 4.41
C GLY A 94 -1.77 25.28 5.35
N VAL A 95 -2.49 24.19 5.60
CA VAL A 95 -3.60 24.14 6.55
C VAL A 95 -2.96 23.89 7.90
N GLN A 96 -2.93 24.93 8.75
CA GLN A 96 -2.67 24.75 10.18
C GLN A 96 -3.85 24.00 10.81
N SER A 97 -4.00 22.72 10.49
CA SER A 97 -4.76 21.80 11.32
C SER A 97 -3.82 21.41 12.46
N GLY A 98 -4.17 21.82 13.69
CA GLY A 98 -3.38 21.47 14.86
C GLY A 98 -3.23 19.95 14.97
N GLY A 99 -2.01 19.46 14.83
CA GLY A 99 -1.62 18.06 14.97
C GLY A 99 -1.77 17.26 13.68
N GLY A 100 -0.64 17.01 13.00
CA GLY A 100 -0.53 16.08 11.86
C GLY A 100 -0.70 14.60 12.25
N ASP A 101 -1.55 14.34 13.24
CA ASP A 101 -1.99 13.03 13.64
C ASP A 101 -3.33 12.78 12.97
N THR A 102 -3.39 11.79 12.09
CA THR A 102 -4.68 11.16 11.77
C THR A 102 -5.36 10.76 13.10
N VAL A 103 -6.68 10.57 13.12
CA VAL A 103 -7.42 10.21 14.35
C VAL A 103 -6.82 8.96 15.06
N SER A 104 -6.03 8.15 14.35
CA SER A 104 -5.32 6.98 14.86
C SER A 104 -3.93 7.25 15.48
N GLY A 105 -3.42 8.49 15.43
CA GLY A 105 -2.06 8.86 15.87
C GLY A 105 -0.95 8.36 14.94
N ARG A 106 -1.28 8.07 13.66
CA ARG A 106 -0.33 7.59 12.66
C ARG A 106 -0.16 8.59 11.52
N THR A 107 0.98 8.52 10.85
CA THR A 107 1.21 9.32 9.64
C THR A 107 0.30 8.83 8.51
N MET A 108 -0.09 9.70 7.57
CA MET A 108 -0.91 9.26 6.43
C MET A 108 -0.21 8.20 5.57
N GLY A 109 1.13 8.25 5.49
CA GLY A 109 1.92 7.22 4.81
C GLY A 109 1.79 5.85 5.47
N ASP A 110 1.69 5.79 6.80
CA ASP A 110 1.43 4.54 7.52
C ASP A 110 0.01 4.03 7.23
N GLU A 111 -0.98 4.92 7.17
CA GLU A 111 -2.36 4.54 6.81
C GLU A 111 -2.48 4.05 5.36
N TYR A 112 -1.75 4.66 4.43
CA TYR A 112 -1.63 4.17 3.06
C TYR A 112 -1.09 2.74 3.02
N GLN A 113 0.01 2.48 3.74
CA GLN A 113 0.63 1.16 3.80
C GLN A 113 -0.28 0.13 4.45
N ARG A 114 -0.98 0.48 5.53
CA ARG A 114 -1.94 -0.41 6.19
C ARG A 114 -3.11 -0.75 5.26
N THR A 115 -3.60 0.24 4.51
CA THR A 115 -4.68 0.06 3.54
C THR A 115 -4.24 -0.87 2.41
N LEU A 116 -3.05 -0.67 1.83
CA LEU A 116 -2.52 -1.59 0.82
C LEU A 116 -2.22 -2.97 1.38
N GLY A 117 -1.69 -3.06 2.61
CA GLY A 117 -1.48 -4.34 3.29
C GLY A 117 -2.78 -5.14 3.46
N ALA A 118 -3.90 -4.46 3.75
CA ALA A 118 -5.22 -5.10 3.79
C ALA A 118 -5.64 -5.64 2.42
N PHE A 119 -5.41 -4.88 1.33
CA PHE A 119 -5.67 -5.38 -0.03
C PHE A 119 -4.79 -6.58 -0.37
N TYR A 120 -3.52 -6.59 0.03
CA TYR A 120 -2.63 -7.74 -0.20
C TYR A 120 -3.08 -8.97 0.57
N ALA A 121 -3.55 -8.80 1.82
CA ALA A 121 -4.15 -9.90 2.57
C ALA A 121 -5.37 -10.49 1.84
N VAL A 122 -6.25 -9.64 1.29
CA VAL A 122 -7.39 -10.10 0.48
C VAL A 122 -6.90 -10.84 -0.78
N TYR A 123 -5.92 -10.30 -1.50
CA TYR A 123 -5.33 -10.94 -2.67
C TYR A 123 -4.82 -12.36 -2.36
N TRP A 124 -4.10 -12.53 -1.25
CA TRP A 124 -3.60 -13.83 -0.84
C TRP A 124 -4.70 -14.80 -0.38
N MET A 125 -5.70 -14.32 0.38
CA MET A 125 -6.85 -15.13 0.77
C MET A 125 -7.66 -15.63 -0.43
N MET A 126 -7.72 -14.86 -1.52
CA MET A 126 -8.40 -15.26 -2.75
C MET A 126 -7.58 -16.26 -3.60
N ARG A 127 -6.30 -16.48 -3.25
CA ARG A 127 -5.34 -17.33 -3.99
C ARG A 127 -4.86 -18.54 -3.20
N LEU A 128 -5.60 -18.96 -2.17
CA LEU A 128 -5.19 -20.07 -1.29
C LEU A 128 -4.89 -21.37 -2.03
N ASP A 129 -5.54 -21.62 -3.17
CA ASP A 129 -5.35 -22.82 -3.99
C ASP A 129 -4.24 -22.68 -5.05
N VAL A 130 -3.56 -21.52 -5.09
CA VAL A 130 -2.48 -21.23 -6.04
C VAL A 130 -1.16 -21.05 -5.28
N ASP A 131 -0.90 -19.85 -4.79
CA ASP A 131 0.32 -19.42 -4.11
C ASP A 131 0.03 -18.57 -2.86
N GLY A 132 -1.25 -18.37 -2.55
CA GLY A 132 -1.68 -17.46 -1.50
C GLY A 132 -1.28 -17.90 -0.10
N LYS A 133 -1.11 -19.21 0.15
CA LYS A 133 -0.62 -19.72 1.44
C LYS A 133 0.82 -19.26 1.69
N ASP A 134 1.69 -19.48 0.72
CA ASP A 134 3.11 -19.13 0.82
C ASP A 134 3.29 -17.61 0.80
N GLY A 135 2.58 -16.90 -0.10
CA GLY A 135 2.62 -15.45 -0.18
C GLY A 135 2.11 -14.74 1.07
N PHE A 136 1.09 -15.30 1.74
CA PHE A 136 0.55 -14.74 2.98
C PHE A 136 1.50 -14.92 4.16
N VAL A 137 2.20 -16.06 4.25
CA VAL A 137 3.05 -16.39 5.41
C VAL A 137 4.47 -15.87 5.22
N ASN A 138 5.06 -16.13 4.06
CA ASN A 138 6.48 -15.86 3.79
C ASN A 138 6.68 -14.51 3.10
N GLY A 139 5.63 -13.95 2.49
CA GLY A 139 5.71 -12.71 1.73
C GLY A 139 6.31 -12.91 0.34
N VAL A 140 6.90 -11.83 -0.18
CA VAL A 140 7.52 -11.77 -1.51
C VAL A 140 8.92 -11.18 -1.44
N ASP A 141 9.74 -11.45 -2.46
CA ASP A 141 11.05 -10.84 -2.64
C ASP A 141 10.96 -9.44 -3.32
N ALA A 142 12.13 -8.88 -3.67
CA ALA A 142 12.21 -7.58 -4.34
C ALA A 142 11.64 -7.58 -5.77
N GLN A 143 11.47 -8.76 -6.38
CA GLN A 143 10.90 -8.99 -7.70
C GLN A 143 9.40 -9.30 -7.63
N TRP A 144 8.81 -9.25 -6.42
CA TRP A 144 7.42 -9.61 -6.13
C TRP A 144 7.10 -11.09 -6.38
N ASP A 145 8.11 -11.94 -6.36
CA ASP A 145 7.96 -13.38 -6.43
C ASP A 145 7.74 -13.95 -5.02
N VAL A 146 6.84 -14.94 -4.92
CA VAL A 146 6.47 -15.55 -3.64
C VAL A 146 7.66 -16.30 -3.06
N LEU A 147 7.95 -16.03 -1.79
CA LEU A 147 8.98 -16.76 -1.05
C LEU A 147 8.45 -18.14 -0.67
N VAL A 148 9.04 -19.18 -1.25
CA VAL A 148 8.76 -20.57 -0.87
C VAL A 148 9.84 -21.01 0.09
N VAL A 149 9.44 -21.38 1.32
CA VAL A 149 10.37 -21.97 2.29
C VAL A 149 10.54 -23.43 1.93
N ASP A 150 11.73 -23.81 1.46
CA ASP A 150 12.10 -25.21 1.30
C ASP A 150 12.20 -25.85 2.69
N ASP A 151 11.55 -27.00 2.89
CA ASP A 151 11.43 -27.74 4.18
C ASP A 151 12.78 -28.14 4.82
N LYS A 152 13.89 -27.89 4.12
CA LYS A 152 15.26 -28.21 4.52
C LYS A 152 15.88 -27.22 5.51
N ASP A 153 15.32 -26.03 5.64
CA ASP A 153 15.73 -25.02 6.63
C ASP A 153 14.73 -24.91 7.79
N SER A 154 14.05 -26.02 8.12
CA SER A 154 13.22 -26.12 9.32
C SER A 154 14.01 -25.65 10.53
N LEU A 155 13.66 -24.45 10.98
CA LEU A 155 14.26 -23.77 12.11
C LEU A 155 14.39 -24.76 13.26
N VAL A 156 15.63 -25.02 13.68
CA VAL A 156 15.90 -25.65 14.97
C VAL A 156 15.36 -24.71 16.02
N VAL A 157 14.09 -24.88 16.37
CA VAL A 157 13.45 -24.22 17.50
C VAL A 157 14.11 -24.82 18.74
N THR A 158 15.20 -24.22 19.18
CA THR A 158 15.77 -24.47 20.49
C THR A 158 14.72 -24.01 21.50
N GLN A 159 14.06 -24.98 22.15
CA GLN A 159 13.12 -24.69 23.23
C GLN A 159 13.86 -23.86 24.29
N PRO A 160 13.28 -22.75 24.80
CA PRO A 160 13.93 -21.96 25.81
C PRO A 160 14.14 -22.81 27.07
N GLU A 161 15.35 -22.71 27.62
CA GLU A 161 15.77 -23.47 28.80
C GLU A 161 14.78 -23.24 29.94
N LYS A 162 14.23 -24.35 30.44
CA LYS A 162 13.23 -24.37 31.51
C LYS A 162 13.90 -23.78 32.75
N ARG A 163 13.54 -22.55 33.13
CA ARG A 163 14.01 -21.93 34.37
C ARG A 163 13.62 -22.85 35.54
N MET A 164 14.62 -23.41 36.21
CA MET A 164 14.48 -24.06 37.52
C MET A 164 14.28 -23.01 38.61
#